data_AF-A0A950MCG7-F1
#
_entry.id   AF-A0A950MCG7-F1
#
_cell.length_a   1.000
_cell.length_b   1.000
_cell.length_c   1.000
_cell.angle_alpha   90.00
_cell.angle_beta   90.00
_cell.angle_gamma   90.00
#
_symmetry.space_group_name_H-M   'P 1'
#
loop_
_entity.id
_entity.type
_entity.pdbx_description
1 polymer ?
#
loop_
_entity_poly.entity_id
_entity_poly.type
_entity_poly.pdbx_seq_one_letter_code
_entity_poly.pdbx_strand_id
1 'polypeptide(L)'
;YRKYRLIFVNDQVLPYHLAIHNHWMVHHFRTDMGQHEWMRQEEEAFLRAPRDVFNEAHFAAFAQAAKAIGLDYCGMDCSLDQAGNIVVFEANATMLVHEEINNAFVYKNPYIAKIKVAFDAMLGRLAGQAA
;
A
#
# COMPACT_ATOMS: atom_id res chain seq x y z
N TYR A 1 12.82 -4.22 10.31
CA TYR A 1 12.27 -4.68 9.02
C TYR A 1 11.06 -3.83 8.67
N ARG A 2 10.89 -3.51 7.38
CA ARG A 2 9.81 -2.67 6.84
C ARG A 2 9.07 -3.48 5.80
N LYS A 3 7.74 -3.56 5.92
CA LYS A 3 6.88 -4.17 4.91
C LYS A 3 5.90 -3.13 4.40
N TYR A 4 6.03 -2.78 3.14
CA TYR A 4 5.16 -1.83 2.46
C TYR A 4 4.04 -2.59 1.76
N ARG A 5 2.80 -2.11 1.91
CA ARG A 5 1.66 -2.58 1.14
C ARG A 5 1.21 -1.53 0.15
N LEU A 6 1.18 -1.93 -1.11
CA LEU A 6 0.62 -1.15 -2.21
C LEU A 6 -0.66 -1.83 -2.70
N ILE A 7 -1.63 -1.03 -3.09
CA ILE A 7 -2.88 -1.44 -3.73
C ILE A 7 -2.86 -0.93 -5.16
N PHE A 8 -3.20 -1.83 -6.08
CA PHE A 8 -3.33 -1.54 -7.50
C PHE A 8 -4.82 -1.43 -7.84
N VAL A 9 -5.19 -0.32 -8.46
CA VAL A 9 -6.55 -0.09 -8.96
C VAL A 9 -6.46 0.45 -10.38
N ASN A 10 -6.75 -0.40 -11.36
CA ASN A 10 -6.38 -0.20 -12.76
C ASN A 10 -4.91 0.24 -12.89
N ASP A 11 -4.67 1.42 -13.46
CA ASP A 11 -3.32 1.96 -13.70
C ASP A 11 -2.74 2.71 -12.47
N GLN A 12 -3.46 2.75 -11.34
CA GLN A 12 -3.02 3.47 -10.15
C GLN A 12 -2.29 2.55 -9.16
N VAL A 13 -1.16 3.03 -8.66
CA VAL A 13 -0.40 2.42 -7.56
C VAL A 13 -0.58 3.29 -6.31
N LEU A 14 -1.28 2.77 -5.30
CA LEU A 14 -1.68 3.52 -4.11
C LEU A 14 -1.08 2.90 -2.84
N PRO A 15 -0.46 3.69 -1.94
CA PRO A 15 0.05 3.16 -0.67
C PRO A 15 -1.09 2.92 0.32
N TYR A 16 -1.04 1.80 1.04
CA TYR A 16 -2.04 1.45 2.06
C TYR A 16 -1.50 1.38 3.49
N HIS A 17 -0.36 0.71 3.70
CA HIS A 17 0.30 0.72 5.01
C HIS A 17 1.81 0.45 4.92
N LEU A 18 2.50 0.80 5.99
CA LEU A 18 3.86 0.36 6.30
C LEU A 18 3.82 -0.32 7.67
N ALA A 19 4.19 -1.60 7.72
CA ALA A 19 4.39 -2.31 8.96
C ALA A 19 5.88 -2.37 9.33
N ILE A 20 6.22 -1.97 10.55
CA ILE A 20 7.59 -1.95 11.08
C ILE A 20 7.72 -2.94 12.23
N HIS A 21 8.74 -3.80 12.18
CA HIS A 21 8.99 -4.76 13.25
C HIS A 21 10.49 -5.12 13.37
N ASN A 22 10.93 -5.55 14.55
CA ASN A 22 12.32 -5.98 14.78
C ASN A 22 12.61 -7.41 14.30
N HIS A 23 11.57 -8.16 13.91
CA HIS A 23 11.67 -9.51 13.35
C HIS A 23 11.25 -9.51 11.88
N TRP A 24 11.84 -10.40 11.08
CA TRP A 24 11.68 -10.44 9.62
C TRP A 24 10.25 -10.76 9.17
N MET A 25 9.53 -11.58 9.94
CA MET A 25 8.13 -11.93 9.68
C MET A 25 7.19 -10.82 10.17
N VAL A 26 6.83 -9.90 9.27
CA VAL A 26 6.05 -8.70 9.62
C VAL A 26 4.57 -8.88 9.29
N HIS A 27 3.73 -8.85 10.33
CA HIS A 27 2.28 -8.70 10.20
C HIS A 27 1.85 -7.42 10.91
N HIS A 28 1.13 -6.53 10.23
CA HIS A 28 0.73 -5.21 10.74
C HIS A 28 0.07 -5.28 12.14
N PHE A 29 -0.87 -6.21 12.34
CA PHE A 29 -1.56 -6.42 13.62
C PHE A 29 -0.66 -6.95 14.76
N ARG A 30 0.54 -7.45 14.43
CA ARG A 30 1.54 -7.94 15.41
C ARG A 30 2.63 -6.92 15.70
N THR A 31 2.56 -5.73 15.11
CA THR A 31 3.56 -4.69 15.33
C THR A 31 3.22 -3.84 16.55
N ASP A 32 4.27 -3.37 17.23
CA ASP A 32 4.12 -2.46 18.38
C ASP A 32 3.94 -0.99 17.93
N MET A 33 3.60 -0.76 16.67
CA MET A 33 3.48 0.60 16.09
C MET A 33 2.46 1.48 16.83
N GLY A 34 1.48 0.88 17.50
CA GLY A 34 0.54 1.62 18.35
C GLY A 34 1.21 2.30 19.55
N GLN A 35 2.34 1.77 20.03
CA GLN A 35 3.08 2.31 21.17
C GLN A 35 4.25 3.20 20.75
N HIS A 36 4.72 3.10 19.51
CA HIS A 36 5.89 3.86 19.02
C HIS A 36 5.49 4.95 18.03
N GLU A 37 5.49 6.21 18.48
CA GLU A 37 5.11 7.36 17.65
C GLU A 37 5.95 7.50 16.38
N TRP A 38 7.26 7.30 16.48
CA TRP A 38 8.17 7.40 15.33
C TRP A 38 7.81 6.41 14.21
N MET A 39 7.27 5.23 14.55
CA MET A 39 6.86 4.24 13.53
C MET A 39 5.61 4.71 12.78
N ARG A 40 4.69 5.36 13.48
CA ARG A 40 3.47 5.93 12.88
C ARG A 40 3.80 7.13 12.00
N GLN A 41 4.71 7.99 12.45
CA GLN A 41 5.22 9.09 11.65
C GLN A 41 5.93 8.59 10.38
N GLU A 42 6.72 7.51 10.48
CA GLU A 42 7.36 6.89 9.31
C GLU A 42 6.33 6.29 8.33
N GLU A 43 5.30 5.62 8.84
CA GLU A 43 4.20 5.15 8.00
C GLU A 43 3.47 6.30 7.32
N GLU A 44 3.08 7.34 8.06
CA GLU A 44 2.37 8.48 7.47
C GLU A 44 3.22 9.20 6.42
N ALA A 45 4.54 9.33 6.64
CA ALA A 45 5.45 9.88 5.65
C ALA A 45 5.43 9.07 4.35
N PHE A 46 5.47 7.73 4.46
CA PHE A 46 5.33 6.84 3.30
C PHE A 46 3.96 6.99 2.61
N LEU A 47 2.85 7.03 3.36
CA LEU A 47 1.52 7.18 2.77
C LEU A 47 1.34 8.52 2.05
N ARG A 48 1.94 9.59 2.60
CA ARG A 48 1.92 10.94 2.04
C ARG A 48 2.76 11.07 0.78
N ALA A 49 3.96 10.52 0.79
CA ALA A 49 4.95 10.67 -0.26
C ALA A 49 5.66 9.33 -0.53
N PRO A 50 4.96 8.34 -1.14
CA PRO A 50 5.55 7.02 -1.36
C PRO A 50 6.76 7.07 -2.32
N ARG A 51 6.88 8.15 -3.10
CA ARG A 51 8.02 8.40 -4.00
C ARG A 51 9.33 8.74 -3.28
N ASP A 52 9.25 9.16 -2.01
CA ASP A 52 10.45 9.39 -1.18
C ASP A 52 11.09 8.05 -0.75
N VAL A 53 10.31 6.95 -0.79
CA VAL A 53 10.78 5.58 -0.53
C VAL A 53 11.08 4.85 -1.83
N PHE A 54 10.17 4.96 -2.81
CA PHE A 54 10.26 4.25 -4.09
C PHE A 54 10.42 5.24 -5.24
N ASN A 55 11.59 5.26 -5.87
CA ASN A 55 11.86 6.13 -7.01
C ASN A 55 10.98 5.81 -8.25
N GLU A 56 11.13 6.61 -9.31
CA GLU A 56 10.37 6.42 -10.56
C GLU A 56 10.54 5.04 -11.19
N ALA A 57 11.74 4.46 -11.12
CA ALA A 57 11.99 3.12 -11.67
C ALA A 57 11.25 2.05 -10.86
N HIS A 58 11.15 2.21 -9.55
CA HIS A 58 10.35 1.35 -8.68
C HIS A 58 8.85 1.43 -9.01
N PHE A 59 8.32 2.64 -9.17
CA PHE A 59 6.92 2.82 -9.60
C PHE A 59 6.63 2.25 -10.98
N ALA A 60 7.56 2.40 -11.93
CA ALA A 60 7.44 1.78 -13.24
C ALA A 60 7.45 0.24 -13.14
N ALA A 61 8.27 -0.34 -12.26
CA ALA A 61 8.28 -1.77 -12.00
C ALA A 61 6.98 -2.25 -11.37
N PHE A 62 6.42 -1.51 -10.40
CA PHE A 62 5.12 -1.82 -9.81
C PHE A 62 3.99 -1.80 -10.84
N ALA A 63 3.95 -0.81 -11.72
CA ALA A 63 2.96 -0.73 -12.80
C ALA A 63 3.09 -1.92 -13.78
N GLN A 64 4.32 -2.31 -14.13
CA GLN A 64 4.57 -3.49 -14.97
C GLN A 64 4.13 -4.79 -14.28
N ALA A 65 4.41 -4.93 -12.99
CA ALA A 65 3.98 -6.08 -12.20
C ALA A 65 2.45 -6.16 -12.11
N ALA A 66 1.76 -5.04 -11.83
CA ALA A 66 0.30 -4.98 -11.81
C ALA A 66 -0.30 -5.38 -13.17
N LYS A 67 0.27 -4.89 -14.27
CA LYS A 67 -0.14 -5.28 -15.63
C LYS A 67 0.08 -6.77 -15.89
N ALA A 68 1.19 -7.35 -15.41
CA ALA A 68 1.47 -8.77 -15.56
C ALA A 68 0.53 -9.66 -14.71
N ILE A 69 0.10 -9.17 -13.55
CA ILE A 69 -0.94 -9.82 -12.72
C ILE A 69 -2.29 -9.80 -13.45
N GLY A 70 -2.61 -8.70 -14.16
CA GLY A 70 -3.77 -8.64 -15.06
C GLY A 70 -5.12 -8.57 -14.33
N LEU A 71 -5.14 -8.06 -13.10
CA LEU A 71 -6.36 -7.82 -12.33
C LEU A 71 -6.62 -6.32 -12.21
N ASP A 72 -7.88 -5.91 -12.33
CA ASP A 72 -8.30 -4.51 -12.14
C ASP A 72 -8.08 -4.03 -10.70
N TYR A 73 -8.15 -4.95 -9.74
CA TYR A 73 -7.83 -4.71 -8.33
C TYR A 73 -6.98 -5.85 -7.78
N CYS A 74 -5.84 -5.50 -7.18
CA CYS A 74 -5.02 -6.41 -6.38
C CYS A 74 -4.13 -5.60 -5.44
N GLY A 75 -3.31 -6.27 -4.63
CA GLY A 75 -2.26 -5.58 -3.88
C GLY A 75 -1.05 -6.46 -3.63
N MET A 76 0.02 -5.82 -3.17
CA MET A 76 1.34 -6.42 -3.05
C MET A 76 2.02 -5.98 -1.77
N ASP A 77 2.70 -6.94 -1.12
CA ASP A 77 3.62 -6.68 -0.02
C ASP A 77 5.06 -6.80 -0.49
N CYS A 78 5.86 -5.79 -0.16
CA CYS A 78 7.26 -5.73 -0.56
C CYS A 78 8.14 -5.01 0.48
N SER A 79 9.44 -5.07 0.25
CA SER A 79 10.45 -4.27 0.95
C SER A 79 11.56 -3.84 -0.02
N LEU A 80 12.52 -3.09 0.48
CA LEU A 80 13.78 -2.81 -0.20
C LEU A 80 14.89 -3.65 0.43
N ASP A 81 15.72 -4.28 -0.40
CA ASP A 81 16.96 -4.90 0.07
C ASP A 81 18.05 -3.84 0.36
N GLN A 82 19.24 -4.30 0.78
CA GLN A 82 20.36 -3.41 1.11
C GLN A 82 20.91 -2.63 -0.11
N ALA A 83 20.67 -3.11 -1.33
CA ALA A 83 21.05 -2.45 -2.56
C ALA A 83 19.92 -1.55 -3.11
N GLY A 84 18.77 -1.49 -2.43
CA GLY A 84 17.61 -0.72 -2.85
C GLY A 84 16.74 -1.41 -3.89
N ASN A 85 16.91 -2.71 -4.14
CA ASN A 85 16.02 -3.46 -5.03
C ASN A 85 14.69 -3.77 -4.33
N ILE A 86 13.59 -3.76 -5.09
CA ILE A 86 12.29 -4.24 -4.60
C ILE A 86 12.37 -5.76 -4.40
N VAL A 87 12.02 -6.21 -3.19
CA VAL A 87 11.78 -7.62 -2.90
C VAL A 87 10.28 -7.81 -2.66
N VAL A 88 9.62 -8.56 -3.53
CA VAL A 88 8.19 -8.89 -3.42
C VAL A 88 8.04 -10.23 -2.72
N PHE A 89 7.12 -10.32 -1.76
CA PHE A 89 6.87 -11.56 -1.01
C PHE A 89 5.45 -12.08 -1.16
N GLU A 90 4.50 -11.22 -1.50
CA GLU A 90 3.08 -11.56 -1.57
C GLU A 90 2.38 -10.65 -2.59
N ALA A 91 1.47 -11.22 -3.38
CA ALA A 91 0.49 -10.49 -4.18
C ALA A 91 -0.87 -11.19 -4.04
N ASN A 92 -1.93 -10.44 -3.74
CA ASN A 92 -3.27 -10.99 -3.52
C ASN A 92 -4.31 -10.26 -4.35
N ALA A 93 -5.27 -11.02 -4.88
CA ALA A 93 -6.44 -10.49 -5.57
C ALA A 93 -7.40 -9.73 -4.63
N THR A 94 -7.40 -10.06 -3.33
CA THR A 94 -8.39 -9.54 -2.36
C THR A 94 -7.71 -8.98 -1.11
N MET A 95 -6.84 -7.98 -1.29
CA MET A 95 -6.27 -7.26 -0.15
C MET A 95 -7.36 -6.49 0.60
N LEU A 96 -7.42 -6.69 1.92
CA LEU A 96 -8.31 -5.95 2.81
C LEU A 96 -7.89 -4.48 2.90
N VAL A 97 -8.84 -3.59 2.61
CA VAL A 97 -8.74 -2.14 2.79
C VAL A 97 -9.90 -1.71 3.67
N HIS A 98 -9.62 -1.18 4.85
CA HIS A 98 -10.64 -0.74 5.81
C HIS A 98 -10.20 0.57 6.48
N GLU A 99 -11.18 1.31 6.99
CA GLU A 99 -10.92 2.49 7.83
C GLU A 99 -10.45 2.06 9.22
N GLU A 100 -9.57 2.86 9.79
CA GLU A 100 -9.08 2.68 11.14
C GLU A 100 -10.05 3.33 12.13
N ILE A 101 -10.46 2.54 13.13
CA ILE A 101 -11.28 2.99 14.26
C ILE A 101 -10.43 3.27 15.51
N ASN A 102 -9.18 2.79 15.52
CA ASN A 102 -8.24 3.07 16.60
C ASN A 102 -7.63 4.45 16.38
N ASN A 103 -7.82 5.35 17.35
CA ASN A 103 -7.29 6.72 17.33
C ASN A 103 -5.79 6.81 17.02
N ALA A 104 -5.00 5.78 17.36
CA ALA A 104 -3.58 5.76 17.03
C ALA A 104 -3.30 5.75 15.51
N PHE A 105 -4.23 5.27 14.69
CA PHE A 105 -4.03 5.01 13.25
C PHE A 105 -4.98 5.79 12.33
N VAL A 106 -5.85 6.65 12.87
CA VAL A 106 -6.83 7.41 12.06
C VAL A 106 -6.21 8.32 11.00
N TYR A 107 -4.91 8.66 11.12
CA TYR A 107 -4.17 9.39 10.08
C TYR A 107 -4.11 8.64 8.74
N LYS A 108 -4.35 7.32 8.74
CA LYS A 108 -4.40 6.50 7.52
C LYS A 108 -5.67 6.75 6.70
N ASN A 109 -6.76 7.17 7.34
CA ASN A 109 -8.09 7.22 6.74
C ASN A 109 -8.19 8.10 5.48
N PRO A 110 -7.53 9.28 5.39
CA PRO A 110 -7.47 10.05 4.14
C PRO A 110 -6.83 9.29 2.96
N TYR A 111 -5.84 8.42 3.21
CA TYR A 111 -5.19 7.61 2.17
C TYR A 111 -6.05 6.40 1.79
N ILE A 112 -6.72 5.79 2.77
CA ILE A 112 -7.70 4.73 2.56
C ILE A 112 -8.87 5.23 1.70
N ALA A 113 -9.35 6.46 1.96
CA ALA A 113 -10.40 7.08 1.16
C ALA A 113 -9.99 7.22 -0.32
N LYS A 114 -8.73 7.56 -0.61
CA LYS A 114 -8.23 7.63 -2.00
C LYS A 114 -8.31 6.27 -2.71
N ILE A 115 -8.01 5.18 -2.01
CA ILE A 115 -8.14 3.81 -2.55
C ILE A 115 -9.60 3.50 -2.85
N LYS A 116 -10.52 3.81 -1.93
CA LYS A 116 -11.95 3.60 -2.12
C LYS A 116 -12.48 4.41 -3.32
N VAL A 117 -12.12 5.68 -3.44
CA VAL A 117 -12.50 6.53 -4.59
C VAL A 117 -11.98 5.95 -5.90
N ALA A 118 -10.73 5.48 -5.95
CA ALA A 118 -10.18 4.84 -7.15
C ALA A 118 -10.94 3.55 -7.51
N PHE A 119 -11.31 2.75 -6.51
CA PHE A 119 -12.08 1.53 -6.67
C PHE A 119 -13.51 1.79 -7.16
N ASP A 120 -14.20 2.78 -6.58
CA ASP A 120 -15.54 3.18 -7.02
C ASP A 120 -15.51 3.68 -8.47
N ALA A 121 -14.50 4.48 -8.85
CA ALA A 121 -14.32 4.93 -10.22
C ALA A 121 -14.03 3.77 -11.20
N MET A 122 -13.30 2.74 -10.75
CA MET A 122 -13.09 1.52 -11.53
C MET A 122 -14.41 0.79 -11.76
N LEU A 123 -15.23 0.60 -10.72
CA LEU A 123 -16.54 -0.04 -10.85
C LEU A 123 -17.49 0.75 -11.77
N GLY A 124 -17.52 2.08 -11.67
CA GLY A 124 -18.32 2.94 -12.55
C GLY A 124 -17.98 2.72 -14.04
N ARG A 125 -16.67 2.67 -14.37
CA ARG A 125 -16.20 2.36 -15.73
C ARG A 125 -16.66 0.98 -16.21
N LEU A 126 -16.53 -0.05 -15.36
CA LEU A 126 -16.95 -1.41 -15.69
C LEU A 126 -18.47 -1.54 -15.87
N ALA A 127 -19.25 -0.76 -15.11
CA ALA A 127 -20.71 -0.70 -15.22
C ALA A 127 -21.21 0.11 -16.44
N GLY A 128 -20.32 0.70 -17.24
CA GLY A 128 -20.69 1.56 -18.36
C GLY A 128 -21.26 2.92 -17.93
N GLN A 129 -21.10 3.30 -16.66
CA GLN A 129 -21.45 4.62 -16.16
C GLN A 129 -20.24 5.52 -16.38
N ALA A 130 -20.28 6.36 -17.41
CA ALA A 130 -19.25 7.39 -17.60
C ALA A 130 -19.22 8.30 -16.36
N ALA A 131 -18.02 8.49 -15.81
CA ALA A 131 -17.75 9.33 -14.64
C ALA A 131 -18.12 10.81 -14.89
#